data_AF-A0A397GT53-F1
#
_entry.id   AF-A0A397GT53-F1
#
_cell.length_a   1.000
_cell.length_b   1.000
_cell.length_c   1.000
_cell.angle_alpha   90.00
_cell.angle_beta   90.00
_cell.angle_gamma   90.00
#
_symmetry.space_group_name_H-M   'P 1'
#
loop_
_entity.id
_entity.type
_entity.pdbx_description
1 polymer ?
#
loop_
_entity_poly.entity_id
_entity_poly.type
_entity_poly.pdbx_seq_one_letter_code
_entity_poly.pdbx_strand_id
1 'polypeptide(L)'
;MTRAQQTLSILLLVSSLYLVLYLGLIPLNETVQNEIIPVVRSSAAVPLAVYSCPSCPLTLARFAHQLPFYGLICFACYLGGRLGLAILTFNDCPEAHQELQKEIEQARADLRTKNVDVD
;
A
#
# COMPACT_ATOMS: atom_id res chain seq x y z
N MET A 1 -14.44 -12.39 -8.97
CA MET A 1 -14.41 -10.92 -8.71
C MET A 1 -13.08 -10.62 -8.03
N THR A 2 -12.16 -10.01 -8.77
CA THR A 2 -10.72 -10.14 -8.56
C THR A 2 -10.27 -9.45 -7.27
N ARG A 3 -9.70 -10.24 -6.35
CA ARG A 3 -9.12 -9.77 -5.08
C ARG A 3 -8.11 -8.62 -5.32
N ALA A 4 -7.48 -8.60 -6.49
CA ALA A 4 -6.59 -7.53 -6.96
C ALA A 4 -7.29 -6.16 -7.12
N GLN A 5 -8.52 -6.11 -7.64
CA GLN A 5 -9.24 -4.85 -7.87
C GLN A 5 -9.68 -4.18 -6.56
N GLN A 6 -10.05 -4.98 -5.55
CA GLN A 6 -10.30 -4.45 -4.20
C GLN A 6 -9.02 -3.88 -3.57
N THR A 7 -7.89 -4.58 -3.68
CA THR A 7 -6.59 -4.08 -3.18
C THR A 7 -6.19 -2.75 -3.83
N LEU A 8 -6.41 -2.62 -5.14
CA LEU A 8 -6.13 -1.39 -5.89
C LEU A 8 -6.98 -0.21 -5.39
N SER A 9 -8.27 -0.45 -5.12
CA SER A 9 -9.17 0.58 -4.60
C SER A 9 -8.78 1.05 -3.19
N ILE A 10 -8.35 0.13 -2.31
CA ILE A 10 -7.92 0.44 -0.95
C ILE A 10 -6.63 1.27 -0.97
N LEU A 11 -5.68 0.90 -1.83
CA LEU A 11 -4.41 1.62 -1.96
C LEU A 11 -4.64 3.07 -2.45
N LEU A 12 -5.52 3.25 -3.44
CA LEU A 12 -5.91 4.57 -3.95
C LEU A 12 -6.61 5.41 -2.87
N LEU A 13 -7.48 4.79 -2.06
CA LEU A 13 -8.17 5.47 -0.96
C LEU A 13 -7.16 5.95 0.11
N VAL A 14 -6.24 5.07 0.53
CA VAL A 14 -5.22 5.39 1.55
C VAL A 14 -4.28 6.50 1.08
N SER A 15 -3.86 6.48 -0.19
CA SER A 15 -2.98 7.53 -0.74
C SER A 15 -3.70 8.88 -0.88
N SER A 16 -4.98 8.86 -1.28
CA SER A 16 -5.82 10.05 -1.33
C SER A 16 -6.01 10.67 0.05
N LEU A 17 -6.30 9.85 1.06
CA LEU A 17 -6.49 10.30 2.44
C LEU A 17 -5.18 10.86 3.03
N TYR A 18 -4.04 10.22 2.78
CA TYR A 18 -2.72 10.72 3.21
C TYR A 18 -2.41 12.10 2.62
N LEU A 19 -2.71 12.34 1.34
CA LEU A 19 -2.52 13.66 0.73
C LEU A 19 -3.41 14.73 1.36
N VAL A 20 -4.68 14.42 1.64
CA VAL A 20 -5.60 15.37 2.30
C VAL A 20 -5.07 15.78 3.69
N LEU A 21 -4.54 14.81 4.46
CA LEU A 21 -3.91 15.07 5.76
C LEU A 21 -2.59 15.84 5.61
N TYR A 22 -1.81 15.56 4.58
CA TYR A 22 -0.52 16.23 4.30
C TYR A 22 -0.70 17.70 3.90
N LEU A 23 -1.70 18.02 3.07
CA LEU A 23 -2.01 19.39 2.67
C LEU A 23 -2.71 20.20 3.79
N GLY A 24 -3.15 19.54 4.88
CA GLY A 24 -3.79 20.23 6.00
C GLY A 24 -5.19 20.76 5.69
N LEU A 25 -5.91 20.16 4.72
CA LEU A 25 -7.27 20.56 4.35
C LEU A 25 -8.28 20.34 5.49
N ILE A 26 -7.91 19.58 6.52
CA ILE A 26 -8.68 19.36 7.75
C ILE A 26 -7.90 19.97 8.92
N PRO A 27 -8.48 20.93 9.66
CA PRO A 27 -7.83 21.54 10.83
C PRO A 27 -7.80 20.54 12.00
N LEU A 28 -6.73 19.74 12.07
CA LEU A 28 -6.43 18.87 13.22
C LEU A 28 -5.63 19.62 14.29
N ASN A 29 -5.66 19.14 15.53
CA ASN A 29 -4.91 19.67 16.67
C ASN A 29 -3.41 19.86 16.32
N GLU A 30 -2.84 21.00 16.72
CA GLU A 30 -1.48 21.43 16.41
C GLU A 30 -0.42 20.40 16.83
N THR A 31 -0.63 19.68 17.94
CA THR A 31 0.29 18.63 18.39
C THR A 31 0.40 17.50 17.37
N VAL A 32 -0.70 17.10 16.73
CA VAL A 32 -0.69 16.01 15.73
C VAL A 32 -0.01 16.47 14.44
N GLN A 33 -0.23 17.72 14.02
CA GLN A 33 0.40 18.25 12.82
C GLN A 33 1.91 18.51 12.98
N ASN A 34 2.34 18.90 14.18
CA ASN A 34 3.70 19.35 14.46
C ASN A 34 4.62 18.26 15.01
N GLU A 35 4.10 17.18 15.60
CA GLU A 35 4.92 16.05 16.13
C GLU A 35 4.81 14.79 15.26
N ILE A 36 3.63 14.52 14.65
CA ILE A 36 3.37 13.26 13.93
C ILE A 36 3.50 13.40 12.40
N ILE A 37 3.09 14.53 11.83
CA ILE A 37 3.24 14.85 10.39
C ILE A 37 4.56 15.59 10.00
N PRO A 38 5.39 16.16 10.90
CA PRO A 38 6.35 17.23 10.59
C PRO A 38 7.62 16.78 9.83
N VAL A 39 7.81 15.50 9.55
CA VAL A 39 9.05 15.01 8.95
C VAL A 39 9.22 15.46 7.49
N VAL A 40 8.13 15.75 6.78
CA VAL A 40 8.15 16.23 5.38
C VAL A 40 7.88 17.75 5.29
N ARG A 41 7.15 18.34 6.25
CA ARG A 41 6.83 19.79 6.27
C ARG A 41 7.98 20.67 6.79
N SER A 42 8.84 20.15 7.68
CA SER A 42 10.03 20.85 8.18
C SER A 42 11.06 21.18 7.08
N SER A 43 10.93 20.61 5.88
CA SER A 43 11.74 20.94 4.71
C SER A 43 11.01 21.75 3.64
N ALA A 44 9.69 21.96 3.73
CA ALA A 44 8.93 22.73 2.74
C ALA A 44 8.90 24.24 3.02
N ALA A 45 9.17 24.65 4.26
CA ALA A 45 9.49 26.04 4.61
C ALA A 45 10.99 26.35 4.49
N VAL A 46 11.70 25.63 3.61
CA VAL A 46 13.03 26.05 3.19
C VAL A 46 12.80 27.11 2.11
N PRO A 47 13.10 28.40 2.38
CA PRO A 47 13.04 29.40 1.32
C PRO A 47 13.94 28.92 0.17
N LEU A 48 13.48 29.14 -1.07
CA LEU A 48 14.23 28.91 -2.32
C LEU A 48 15.67 29.48 -2.31
N ALA A 49 16.05 30.27 -1.30
CA ALA A 49 17.41 30.74 -1.02
C ALA A 49 18.41 29.65 -0.58
N VAL A 50 17.98 28.46 -0.12
CA VAL A 50 18.92 27.41 0.37
C VAL A 50 19.44 26.50 -0.75
N TYR A 51 18.84 26.53 -1.95
CA TYR A 51 19.37 25.81 -3.11
C TYR A 51 20.64 26.44 -3.71
N SER A 52 21.11 27.58 -3.18
CA SER A 52 22.19 28.37 -3.76
C SER A 52 23.50 28.40 -2.95
N CYS A 53 23.62 27.72 -1.80
CA CYS A 53 24.88 27.72 -1.03
C CYS A 53 25.53 26.33 -1.02
N PRO A 54 26.43 26.04 -1.99
CA PRO A 54 27.04 24.72 -2.17
C PRO A 54 28.18 24.43 -1.18
N SER A 55 28.31 25.17 -0.07
CA SER A 55 29.51 25.14 0.76
C SER A 55 29.28 25.04 2.28
N CYS A 56 28.07 24.75 2.76
CA CYS A 56 27.88 24.50 4.21
C CYS A 56 27.84 22.99 4.52
N PRO A 57 28.82 22.43 5.27
CA PRO A 57 28.94 20.98 5.56
C PRO A 57 27.93 20.46 6.60
N LEU A 58 26.90 21.25 6.94
CA LEU A 58 26.01 21.01 8.09
C LEU A 58 24.59 20.55 7.71
N THR A 59 24.31 20.28 6.43
CA THR A 59 23.07 19.66 5.96
C THR A 59 23.08 18.13 6.13
N LEU A 60 24.25 17.48 6.10
CA LEU A 60 24.38 16.02 6.20
C LEU A 60 23.95 15.49 7.57
N ALA A 61 24.29 16.19 8.66
CA ALA A 61 23.98 15.77 10.03
C ALA A 61 22.47 15.82 10.36
N ARG A 62 21.73 16.78 9.78
CA ARG A 62 20.27 16.89 9.95
C ARG A 62 19.52 15.83 9.13
N PHE A 63 20.02 15.49 7.94
CA PHE A 63 19.52 14.35 7.17
C PHE A 63 19.79 13.02 7.89
N ALA A 64 20.91 12.85 8.59
CA ALA A 64 21.23 11.63 9.32
C ALA A 64 20.23 11.30 10.45
N HIS A 65 19.70 12.31 11.13
CA HIS A 65 18.67 12.11 12.16
C HIS A 65 17.31 11.68 11.57
N GLN A 66 17.01 12.14 10.35
CA GLN A 66 15.75 11.83 9.66
C GLN A 66 15.83 10.57 8.78
N LEU A 67 17.04 10.11 8.46
CA LEU A 67 17.37 8.94 7.64
C LEU A 67 16.72 7.63 8.12
N PRO A 68 16.64 7.29 9.43
CA PRO A 68 16.05 6.02 9.85
C PRO A 68 14.55 5.95 9.54
N PHE A 69 13.82 7.06 9.65
CA PHE A 69 12.39 7.10 9.36
C PHE A 69 12.11 6.99 7.85
N TYR A 70 12.84 7.75 7.02
CA TYR A 70 12.73 7.64 5.57
C TYR A 70 13.21 6.27 5.05
N GLY A 71 14.25 5.71 5.65
CA GLY A 71 14.72 4.35 5.36
C GLY A 71 13.64 3.29 5.65
N LEU A 72 12.92 3.42 6.76
CA LEU A 72 11.82 2.52 7.12
C LEU A 72 10.63 2.64 6.16
N ILE A 73 10.29 3.87 5.72
CA ILE A 73 9.24 4.09 4.71
C ILE A 73 9.65 3.49 3.36
N CYS A 74 10.86 3.76 2.89
CA CYS A 74 11.38 3.18 1.65
C CYS A 74 11.42 1.65 1.71
N PHE A 75 11.80 1.08 2.86
CA PHE A 75 11.79 -0.37 3.09
C PHE A 75 10.37 -0.94 3.08
N ALA A 76 9.40 -0.27 3.72
CA ALA A 76 8.00 -0.66 3.69
C ALA A 76 7.41 -0.61 2.27
N CYS A 77 7.69 0.46 1.51
CA CYS A 77 7.30 0.57 0.10
C CYS A 77 7.98 -0.48 -0.79
N TYR A 78 9.24 -0.81 -0.52
CA TYR A 78 9.97 -1.86 -1.24
C TYR A 78 9.36 -3.25 -0.99
N LEU A 79 9.09 -3.60 0.27
CA LEU A 79 8.42 -4.86 0.62
C LEU A 79 6.99 -4.93 0.08
N GLY A 80 6.24 -3.83 0.19
CA GLY A 80 4.89 -3.72 -0.36
C GLY A 80 4.86 -3.83 -1.88
N GLY A 81 5.81 -3.21 -2.59
CA GLY A 81 5.95 -3.33 -4.03
C GLY A 81 6.34 -4.73 -4.48
N ARG A 82 7.26 -5.40 -3.76
CA ARG A 82 7.63 -6.79 -4.03
C ARG A 82 6.46 -7.76 -3.80
N LEU A 83 5.69 -7.56 -2.74
CA LEU A 83 4.48 -8.33 -2.48
C LEU A 83 3.40 -8.04 -3.53
N GLY A 84 3.22 -6.77 -3.90
CA GLY A 84 2.27 -6.34 -4.93
C GLY A 84 2.58 -6.94 -6.30
N LEU A 85 3.85 -6.97 -6.72
CA LEU A 85 4.27 -7.63 -7.95
C LEU A 85 4.00 -9.14 -7.90
N ALA A 86 4.25 -9.80 -6.76
CA ALA A 86 3.90 -11.20 -6.59
C ALA A 86 2.39 -11.44 -6.70
N ILE A 87 1.58 -10.56 -6.09
CA ILE A 87 0.11 -10.62 -6.16
C ILE A 87 -0.39 -10.42 -7.60
N LEU A 88 0.14 -9.45 -8.33
CA LEU A 88 -0.24 -9.16 -9.71
C LEU A 88 0.25 -10.22 -10.70
N THR A 89 1.31 -10.95 -10.35
CA THR A 89 1.90 -12.01 -11.19
C THR A 89 1.39 -13.40 -10.80
N PHE A 90 0.61 -13.55 -9.72
CA PHE A 90 -0.10 -14.79 -9.47
C PHE A 90 -1.11 -14.98 -10.60
N ASN A 91 -0.82 -15.95 -11.46
CA ASN A 91 -1.74 -16.45 -12.45
C ASN A 91 -2.92 -17.04 -11.68
N ASP A 92 -4.01 -16.29 -11.55
CA ASP A 92 -5.30 -16.88 -11.23
C ASP A 92 -5.46 -18.03 -12.24
N CYS A 93 -5.70 -19.26 -11.78
CA CYS A 93 -5.98 -20.41 -12.65
C CYS A 93 -7.51 -20.58 -12.74
N PRO A 94 -8.26 -19.68 -13.41
CA PRO A 94 -9.70 -19.78 -13.48
C PRO A 94 -10.14 -21.02 -14.25
N GLU A 95 -9.32 -21.48 -15.20
CA GLU A 95 -9.62 -22.63 -16.05
C GLU A 95 -9.63 -23.94 -15.24
N ALA A 96 -8.57 -24.21 -14.48
CA ALA A 96 -8.50 -25.37 -13.58
C ALA A 96 -9.62 -25.34 -12.52
N HIS A 97 -10.03 -24.14 -12.08
CA HIS A 97 -11.15 -24.02 -11.14
C HIS A 97 -12.50 -24.36 -11.80
N GLN A 98 -12.70 -23.98 -13.06
CA GLN A 98 -13.91 -24.31 -13.82
C GLN A 98 -13.99 -25.80 -14.16
N GLU A 99 -12.86 -26.43 -14.48
CA GLU A 99 -12.80 -27.88 -14.74
C GLU A 99 -13.17 -28.69 -13.49
N LEU A 100 -12.53 -28.39 -12.35
CA LEU A 100 -12.84 -29.06 -11.08
C LEU A 100 -14.28 -28.82 -10.63
N GLN A 101 -14.87 -27.64 -10.89
CA GLN A 101 -16.28 -27.40 -10.58
C GLN A 101 -17.23 -28.29 -11.40
N LYS A 102 -16.92 -28.55 -12.68
CA LYS A 102 -17.71 -29.48 -13.51
C LYS A 102 -17.63 -30.90 -12.99
N GLU A 103 -16.46 -31.34 -12.54
CA GLU A 103 -16.29 -32.67 -11.93
C GLU A 103 -17.08 -32.79 -10.62
N ILE A 104 -17.09 -31.75 -9.79
CA ILE A 104 -17.86 -31.71 -8.54
C ILE A 104 -19.37 -31.81 -8.84
N GLU A 105 -19.86 -31.11 -9.86
CA GLU A 105 -21.28 -31.18 -10.25
C GLU A 105 -21.68 -32.58 -10.74
N GLN A 106 -20.82 -33.22 -11.54
CA GLN A 106 -21.03 -34.60 -12.00
C GLN A 106 -21.02 -35.59 -10.83
N ALA A 107 -20.04 -35.47 -9.92
CA ALA A 107 -19.96 -36.31 -8.74
C ALA A 107 -21.16 -36.10 -7.80
N ARG A 108 -21.66 -34.87 -7.66
CA ARG A 108 -22.89 -34.57 -6.90
C ARG A 108 -24.11 -35.26 -7.51
N ALA A 109 -24.25 -35.25 -8.83
CA ALA A 109 -25.34 -35.94 -9.50
C ALA A 109 -25.27 -37.45 -9.28
N ASP A 110 -24.08 -38.04 -9.35
CA ASP A 110 -23.85 -39.47 -9.10
C ASP A 110 -24.06 -39.87 -7.63
N LEU A 111 -23.80 -38.97 -6.69
CA LEU A 111 -24.09 -39.22 -5.27
C LEU A 111 -25.60 -39.09 -4.98
N ARG A 112 -26.28 -38.14 -5.63
CA ARG A 112 -27.74 -38.00 -5.56
C ARG A 112 -28.47 -39.22 -6.12
N THR A 113 -27.98 -39.84 -7.20
CA THR A 113 -28.53 -41.12 -7.69
C THR A 113 -28.32 -42.27 -6.69
N LYS A 114 -27.27 -42.19 -5.87
CA LYS A 114 -26.98 -43.14 -4.78
C LYS A 114 -27.72 -42.82 -3.47
N ASN A 115 -28.65 -41.86 -3.46
CA ASN A 115 -29.38 -41.38 -2.28
C ASN A 115 -28.47 -40.85 -1.16
N VAL A 116 -27.29 -40.33 -1.50
CA VAL A 116 -26.39 -39.64 -0.56
C VAL A 116 -26.58 -38.14 -0.76
N ASP A 117 -27.03 -37.45 0.29
CA ASP A 117 -27.25 -36.00 0.27
C ASP A 117 -25.92 -35.24 0.45
N VAL A 118 -25.69 -34.26 -0.41
CA VAL A 118 -24.46 -33.46 -0.47
C VAL A 118 -24.89 -32.04 -0.87
N ASP A 119 -25.35 -31.24 0.08
CA ASP A 119 -25.63 -29.80 -0.06
C ASP A 119 -24.50 -28.91 0.50
#